data_AF-A0A8T4R2Z4-F1
#
_entry.id   AF-A0A8T4R2Z4-F1
#
_cell.length_a   1.000
_cell.length_b   1.000
_cell.length_c   1.000
_cell.angle_alpha   90.00
_cell.angle_beta   90.00
_cell.angle_gamma   90.00
#
_symmetry.space_group_name_H-M   'P 1'
#
loop_
_entity.id
_entity.type
_entity.pdbx_description
1 polymer ?
#
loop_
_entity_poly.entity_id
_entity_poly.type
_entity_poly.pdbx_seq_one_letter_code
_entity_poly.pdbx_strand_id
1 'polypeptide(L)' 'MRLQKQLSKKIGNVEYPKYVIVIKPSIIDKLGWKEGQMLESVIKGEKLLIKKDKEPKKE' A
#
# COMPACT_ATOMS: atom_id res chain seq x y z
N MET A 1 13.45 5.37 -0.53
CA MET A 1 11.99 5.45 -0.70
C MET A 1 11.52 6.66 0.09
N ARG A 2 10.42 7.32 -0.30
CA ARG A 2 9.84 8.45 0.44
C ARG A 2 8.33 8.29 0.51
N LEU A 3 7.73 8.76 1.60
CA LEU A 3 6.29 8.93 1.72
C LEU A 3 5.90 10.23 1.01
N GLN A 4 4.96 10.16 0.08
CA GLN A 4 4.46 11.31 -0.66
C GLN A 4 2.99 11.53 -0.33
N LYS A 5 2.60 12.78 -0.08
CA LYS A 5 1.21 13.20 0.00
C LYS A 5 0.77 13.63 -1.39
N GLN A 6 -0.25 12.98 -1.95
CA GLN A 6 -0.90 13.40 -3.18
C GLN A 6 -2.33 13.82 -2.85
N LEU A 7 -2.70 15.05 -3.21
CA LEU A 7 -4.08 15.52 -3.04
C LEU A 7 -4.97 14.78 -4.04
N SER A 8 -5.91 13.95 -3.56
CA SER A 8 -6.80 13.19 -4.44
C SER A 8 -8.07 13.96 -4.78
N LYS A 9 -8.58 14.72 -3.81
CA LYS A 9 -9.82 15.50 -3.96
C LYS A 9 -9.81 16.66 -2.97
N LYS A 10 -10.47 17.75 -3.34
CA LYS A 10 -10.83 18.84 -2.44
C LYS A 10 -12.33 19.10 -2.57
N ILE A 11 -13.05 19.14 -1.45
CA ILE A 11 -14.48 19.47 -1.40
C ILE A 11 -14.64 20.62 -0.42
N GLY A 12 -14.94 21.82 -0.94
CA GLY A 12 -14.89 23.06 -0.16
C GLY A 12 -13.50 23.26 0.45
N ASN A 13 -13.43 23.29 1.79
CA ASN A 13 -12.18 23.40 2.55
C ASN A 13 -11.57 22.06 3.01
N VAL A 14 -12.20 20.92 2.72
CA VAL A 14 -11.70 19.61 3.14
C VAL A 14 -10.83 19.00 2.05
N GLU A 15 -9.59 18.70 2.40
CA GLU A 15 -8.64 17.97 1.55
C GLU A 15 -8.70 16.47 1.83
N TYR A 16 -8.74 15.67 0.77
CA TYR A 16 -8.66 14.21 0.83
C TYR A 16 -7.34 13.76 0.20
N PRO A 17 -6.24 13.79 0.98
CA PRO A 17 -4.97 13.31 0.50
C PRO A 17 -4.92 11.79 0.48
N LYS A 18 -4.24 11.24 -0.52
CA LYS A 18 -3.73 9.87 -0.50
C LYS A 18 -2.23 9.89 -0.23
N TYR A 19 -1.76 8.94 0.55
CA TYR A 19 -0.34 8.75 0.79
C TYR A 19 0.20 7.67 -0.14
N VAL A 20 1.32 7.96 -0.81
CA VAL A 20 1.95 7.09 -1.79
C VAL A 20 3.38 6.81 -1.33
N ILE A 21 3.77 5.54 -1.32
CA ILE A 21 5.15 5.12 -1.10
C ILE A 21 5.68 4.56 -2.41
N VAL A 22 6.79 5.11 -2.90
CA VAL A 22 7.45 4.60 -4.10
C VAL A 22 8.32 3.41 -3.71
N ILE A 23 7.94 2.21 -4.16
CA ILE A 23 8.70 0.96 -3.98
C ILE A 23 9.49 0.70 -5.28
N LYS A 24 10.76 0.29 -5.16
CA LYS A 24 11.57 -0.05 -6.34
C LYS A 24 11.03 -1.33 -7.01
N PRO A 25 11.05 -1.44 -8.35
CA PRO A 25 10.58 -2.64 -9.06
C PRO A 25 11.23 -3.93 -8.54
N SER A 26 12.54 -3.90 -8.28
CA SER A 26 13.28 -5.06 -7.75
C SER A 26 12.80 -5.58 -6.40
N ILE A 27 12.09 -4.77 -5.61
CA ILE A 27 11.46 -5.22 -4.35
C ILE A 27 10.11 -5.90 -4.66
N ILE A 28 9.33 -5.34 -5.58
CA ILE A 28 8.05 -5.93 -6.04
C ILE A 28 8.28 -7.32 -6.64
N ASP A 29 9.33 -7.47 -7.45
CA ASP A 29 9.73 -8.74 -8.05
C ASP A 29 10.09 -9.79 -6.99
N LYS A 30 10.91 -9.39 -5.99
CA LYS A 30 11.31 -10.27 -4.88
C LYS A 30 10.14 -10.68 -3.99
N LEU A 31 9.16 -9.80 -3.80
CA LEU A 31 7.93 -10.09 -3.07
C LEU A 31 6.93 -10.91 -3.91
N GLY A 32 7.19 -11.04 -5.22
CA GLY A 32 6.33 -11.71 -6.18
C GLY A 32 4.92 -11.11 -6.19
N TRP A 33 4.81 -9.80 -5.99
CA TRP A 33 3.54 -9.08 -6.08
C TRP A 33 3.19 -8.81 -7.53
N LYS A 34 1.90 -8.83 -7.85
CA LYS A 34 1.38 -8.50 -9.18
C LYS A 34 0.60 -7.19 -9.14
N GLU A 35 0.51 -6.53 -10.29
CA GLU A 35 -0.38 -5.39 -10.45
C GLU A 35 -1.84 -5.81 -10.16
N GLY A 36 -2.59 -4.93 -9.49
CA GLY A 36 -3.98 -5.20 -9.10
C GLY A 36 -4.15 -6.23 -7.99
N GLN A 37 -3.07 -6.81 -7.46
CA GLN A 37 -3.14 -7.78 -6.38
C GLN A 37 -3.63 -7.15 -5.08
N MET A 38 -4.51 -7.86 -4.37
CA MET A 38 -4.96 -7.48 -3.04
C MET A 38 -3.85 -7.73 -2.01
N LEU A 39 -3.56 -6.71 -1.20
CA LEU A 39 -2.53 -6.73 -0.17
C LEU A 39 -3.15 -6.36 1.18
N GLU A 40 -2.68 -6.99 2.24
CA GLU A 40 -3.03 -6.65 3.62
C GLU A 40 -1.90 -5.84 4.26
N SER A 41 -2.28 -4.85 5.08
CA SER A 41 -1.33 -4.07 5.88
C SER A 41 -1.58 -4.24 7.38
N VAL A 42 -0.51 -4.38 8.15
CA VAL A 42 -0.55 -4.44 9.62
C VAL A 42 0.53 -3.52 10.20
N ILE A 43 0.18 -2.77 11.25
CA ILE A 43 1.12 -1.96 12.02
C ILE A 43 1.70 -2.84 13.15
N LYS A 44 3.04 -2.94 13.21
CA LYS A 44 3.76 -3.59 14.32
C LYS A 44 4.78 -2.63 14.90
N GLY A 45 4.45 -2.00 16.02
CA GLY A 45 5.24 -0.90 16.58
C GLY A 45 5.31 0.25 15.57
N GLU A 46 6.53 0.67 15.23
CA GLU A 46 6.78 1.75 14.26
C GLU A 46 6.92 1.24 12.81
N LYS A 47 6.57 -0.03 12.55
CA LYS A 47 6.74 -0.67 11.23
C LYS A 47 5.39 -0.91 10.56
N LEU A 48 5.31 -0.56 9.28
CA LEU A 48 4.24 -0.97 8.37
C LEU A 48 4.65 -2.27 7.68
N LEU A 49 3.96 -3.38 7.98
CA LEU A 49 4.13 -4.64 7.27
C LEU A 49 3.03 -4.77 6.22
N ILE A 50 3.42 -4.95 4.96
CA ILE A 50 2.50 -5.22 3.85
C ILE A 50 2.79 -6.63 3.37
N LYS A 51 1.74 -7.44 3.23
CA LYS A 51 1.83 -8.85 2.80
C LYS A 51 0.72 -9.14 1.79
N LYS A 52 0.87 -10.24 1.07
CA LYS A 52 -0.22 -10.76 0.23
C LYS A 52 -1.43 -11.04 1.11
N ASP A 53 -2.60 -10.65 0.64
CA ASP A 53 -3.83 -11.13 1.25
C ASP A 53 -3.85 -12.66 1.14
N LYS A 54 -4.25 -13.34 2.22
CA LYS A 54 -4.38 -14.79 2.18
C LYS A 54 -5.60 -15.07 1.32
N GLU A 55 -5.42 -15.70 0.16
CA GLU A 55 -6.57 -16.31 -0.52
C GLU A 55 -7.35 -17.12 0.52
N PRO A 56 -8.68 -16.95 0.62
CA PRO A 56 -9.46 -17.77 1.53
C PRO A 56 -9.18 -19.22 1.15
N LYS A 57 -8.57 -19.98 2.07
CA LYS A 57 -8.53 -21.42 1.97
C LYS A 57 -9.99 -21.86 1.83
N LYS A 58 -10.37 -22.31 0.64
CA LYS A 58 -11.57 -23.12 0.46
C LYS A 58 -11.28 -24.43 1.19
N GLU A 59 -11.73 -24.51 2.44
CA GLU A 59 -12.06 -25.79 3.10
C GLU A 59 -13.46 -26.22 2.66
#